data_AF-A0A166F7B4-F1
#
_entry.id   AF-A0A166F7B4-F1
#
_cell.length_a   1.000
_cell.length_b   1.000
_cell.length_c   1.000
_cell.angle_alpha   90.00
_cell.angle_beta   90.00
_cell.angle_gamma   90.00
#
_symmetry.space_group_name_H-M   'P 1'
#
loop_
_entity.id
_entity.type
_entity.pdbx_description
1 polymer ?
#
loop_
_entity_poly.entity_id
_entity_poly.type
_entity_poly.pdbx_seq_one_letter_code
_entity_poly.pdbx_strand_id
1 'polypeptide(L)'
;MRPLSRALTLANNRTATILFCGESNIKSNAWETHGFNIPQFAASKSCVSITLDVLGNYTEEDPLPAGRSMENLILLPDGTIWMRNGAATGTAGCGNTTYTAG
;
A
#
# COMPACT_ATOMS: atom_id res chain seq x y z
N MET A 1 -32.89 11.60 2.31
CA MET A 1 -31.88 11.24 3.34
C MET A 1 -31.17 9.98 2.88
N ARG A 2 -29.94 10.09 2.35
CA ARG A 2 -29.11 8.91 2.02
C ARG A 2 -28.51 8.39 3.33
N PRO A 3 -28.71 7.12 3.72
CA PRO A 3 -28.17 6.63 4.97
C PRO A 3 -26.64 6.66 4.90
N LEU A 4 -26.06 7.34 5.88
CA LEU A 4 -24.62 7.37 6.16
C LEU A 4 -24.08 5.94 6.26
N SER A 5 -22.90 5.75 5.67
CA SER A 5 -22.06 4.55 5.70
C SER A 5 -22.10 3.87 7.08
N ARG A 6 -22.76 2.72 7.14
CA ARG A 6 -22.86 1.86 8.32
C ARG A 6 -21.44 1.52 8.81
N ALA A 7 -21.14 1.79 10.08
CA ALA A 7 -19.83 1.51 10.66
C ALA A 7 -19.49 0.02 10.56
N LEU A 8 -18.26 -0.29 10.11
CA LEU A 8 -17.68 -1.63 10.10
C LEU A 8 -17.35 -2.05 11.54
N THR A 9 -18.36 -2.48 12.28
CA THR A 9 -18.22 -3.08 13.60
C THR A 9 -18.63 -4.55 13.55
N LEU A 10 -18.01 -5.36 14.41
CA LEU A 10 -18.35 -6.78 14.60
C LEU A 10 -19.86 -7.00 14.80
N ALA A 11 -20.51 -6.09 15.52
CA ALA A 11 -21.96 -6.10 15.78
C ALA A 11 -22.84 -6.03 14.52
N ASN A 12 -22.27 -5.69 13.35
CA ASN A 12 -22.99 -5.55 12.10
C ASN A 12 -22.86 -6.75 11.15
N ASN A 13 -22.28 -7.89 11.57
CA ASN A 13 -22.01 -9.07 10.72
C ASN A 13 -21.34 -8.69 9.39
N ARG A 14 -20.43 -7.73 9.44
CA ARG A 14 -19.65 -7.26 8.30
C ARG A 14 -18.20 -7.59 8.59
N THR A 15 -17.72 -8.66 7.97
CA THR A 15 -16.33 -9.06 8.05
C THR A 15 -15.47 -8.06 7.28
N ALA A 16 -14.55 -7.40 7.97
CA ALA A 16 -13.64 -6.43 7.38
C ALA A 16 -12.37 -7.14 6.92
N THR A 17 -12.14 -7.14 5.61
CA THR A 17 -10.90 -7.62 4.99
C THR A 17 -10.13 -6.42 4.46
N ILE A 18 -8.85 -6.35 4.80
CA ILE A 18 -7.92 -5.30 4.36
C ILE A 18 -6.90 -5.95 3.43
N LEU A 19 -6.68 -5.36 2.26
CA LEU A 19 -5.65 -5.78 1.31
C LEU A 19 -4.50 -4.76 1.35
N PHE A 20 -3.28 -5.27 1.47
CA PHE A 20 -2.03 -4.53 1.32
C PHE A 20 -1.31 -5.05 0.08
N CYS A 21 -0.77 -4.16 -0.73
CA CYS A 21 0.02 -4.52 -1.90
C CYS A 21 1.15 -3.52 -2.09
N GLY A 22 2.26 -3.99 -2.65
CA GLY A 22 3.32 -3.12 -3.13
C GLY A 22 4.24 -2.56 -2.05
N GLU A 23 4.61 -1.29 -2.24
CA GLU A 23 5.51 -0.49 -1.41
C GLU A 23 6.97 -0.95 -1.35
N SER A 24 7.85 -0.05 -0.89
CA SER A 24 9.29 -0.31 -0.74
C SER A 24 9.63 -0.70 0.70
N ASN A 25 10.48 -1.71 0.87
CA ASN A 25 10.97 -2.13 2.19
C ASN A 25 12.10 -1.22 2.68
N ILE A 26 11.74 -0.04 3.18
CA ILE A 26 12.66 0.95 3.74
C ILE A 26 12.51 0.98 5.26
N LYS A 27 13.62 0.80 5.99
CA LYS A 27 13.61 0.87 7.46
C LYS A 27 13.34 2.28 7.94
N SER A 28 12.59 2.42 9.03
CA SER A 28 12.17 3.74 9.56
C SER A 28 13.33 4.69 9.83
N ASN A 29 14.46 4.19 10.34
CA ASN A 29 15.65 5.00 10.65
C ASN A 29 16.40 5.49 9.39
N ALA A 30 16.16 4.88 8.22
CA ALA A 30 16.83 5.25 7.00
C ALA A 30 16.36 6.63 6.48
N TRP A 31 15.12 7.02 6.79
CA TRP A 31 14.57 8.34 6.45
C TRP A 31 15.25 9.50 7.18
N GLU A 32 15.87 9.23 8.33
CA GLU A 32 16.59 10.22 9.13
C GLU A 32 18.07 10.34 8.72
N THR A 33 18.54 9.46 7.84
CA THR A 33 19.93 9.42 7.41
C THR A 33 20.15 10.40 6.25
N HIS A 34 20.98 11.42 6.49
CA HIS A 34 21.38 12.36 5.43
C HIS A 34 22.04 11.64 4.26
N GLY A 35 21.60 11.93 3.03
CA GLY A 35 22.14 11.33 1.80
C GLY A 35 21.72 9.88 1.58
N PHE A 36 20.61 9.43 2.17
CA PHE A 36 20.05 8.12 1.91
C PHE A 36 19.53 8.01 0.46
N ASN A 37 20.04 7.04 -0.29
CA ASN A 37 19.68 6.81 -1.68
C ASN A 37 18.41 5.94 -1.78
N ILE A 38 17.26 6.57 -1.54
CA ILE A 38 15.93 5.95 -1.51
C ILE A 38 15.58 5.23 -2.83
N PRO A 39 15.90 5.76 -4.03
CA PRO A 39 15.55 5.10 -5.29
C PRO A 39 16.18 3.71 -5.52
N GLN A 40 17.17 3.28 -4.72
CA GLN A 40 17.70 1.92 -4.80
C GLN A 40 16.73 0.84 -4.28
N PHE A 41 15.70 1.24 -3.53
CA PHE A 41 14.73 0.33 -2.94
C PHE A 41 13.50 0.21 -3.85
N ALA A 42 13.56 -0.76 -4.76
CA ALA A 42 12.45 -1.09 -5.63
C ALA A 42 11.21 -1.52 -4.83
N ALA A 43 10.05 -1.14 -5.32
CA ALA A 43 8.77 -1.53 -4.75
C ALA A 43 8.53 -3.04 -4.94
N SER A 44 7.91 -3.66 -3.93
CA SER A 44 7.56 -5.06 -3.91
C SER A 44 6.39 -5.36 -4.84
N LYS A 45 6.26 -6.63 -5.23
CA LYS A 45 5.07 -7.16 -5.91
C LYS A 45 4.14 -7.91 -4.95
N SER A 46 4.53 -8.10 -3.70
CA SER A 46 3.74 -8.87 -2.73
C SER A 46 2.41 -8.18 -2.44
N CYS A 47 1.38 -9.00 -2.31
CA CYS A 47 0.06 -8.62 -1.84
C CYS A 47 -0.33 -9.54 -0.70
N VAL A 48 -0.86 -8.98 0.38
CA VAL A 48 -1.34 -9.73 1.55
C VAL A 48 -2.68 -9.19 2.00
N SER A 49 -3.58 -10.09 2.36
CA SER A 49 -4.87 -9.73 2.96
C SER A 49 -4.93 -10.13 4.44
N ILE A 50 -5.69 -9.38 5.23
CA ILE A 50 -5.97 -9.71 6.62
C ILE A 50 -7.46 -9.50 6.90
N THR A 51 -8.06 -10.49 7.57
CA THR A 51 -9.49 -10.46 7.93
C THR A 51 -9.64 -10.43 9.43
N LEU A 52 -10.04 -9.27 9.97
CA LEU A 52 -9.99 -8.98 11.41
C LEU A 52 -10.95 -9.82 12.28
N ASP A 53 -11.93 -10.47 11.65
CA ASP A 53 -13.04 -11.16 12.32
C ASP A 53 -12.81 -12.67 12.47
N VAL A 54 -11.96 -13.26 11.63
CA VAL A 54 -11.81 -14.73 11.56
C VAL A 54 -10.46 -15.15 12.15
N LEU A 55 -9.37 -14.53 11.71
CA LEU A 55 -7.99 -14.86 12.10
C LEU A 55 -7.12 -13.62 11.83
N GLY A 56 -6.42 -13.10 12.84
CA GLY A 56 -5.47 -11.98 12.69
C GLY A 56 -4.18 -12.31 11.92
N ASN A 57 -4.24 -13.29 11.03
CA ASN A 57 -3.12 -13.74 10.21
C ASN A 57 -3.17 -13.10 8.83
N TYR A 58 -2.00 -12.87 8.26
CA TYR A 58 -1.86 -12.44 6.88
C TYR A 58 -1.98 -13.65 5.95
N THR A 59 -2.76 -13.52 4.90
CA THR A 59 -2.86 -14.46 3.79
C THR A 59 -2.18 -13.85 2.57
N GLU A 60 -1.23 -14.57 1.98
CA GLU A 60 -0.57 -14.16 0.74
C GLU A 60 -1.57 -14.24 -0.42
N GLU A 61 -1.63 -13.16 -1.19
CA GLU A 61 -2.46 -13.02 -2.39
C GLU A 61 -1.58 -13.05 -3.64
N ASP A 62 -2.21 -13.14 -4.81
CA ASP A 62 -1.48 -13.12 -6.07
C ASP A 62 -0.65 -11.83 -6.22
N PRO A 63 0.62 -11.93 -6.68
CA PRO A 63 1.50 -10.78 -6.75
C PRO A 63 1.09 -9.80 -7.86
N LEU A 64 1.42 -8.53 -7.66
CA LEU A 64 1.25 -7.51 -8.68
C LEU A 64 2.09 -7.81 -9.93
N PRO A 65 1.61 -7.47 -11.13
CA PRO A 65 2.38 -7.63 -12.37
C PRO A 65 3.68 -6.81 -12.33
N ALA A 66 3.65 -5.63 -11.70
CA ALA A 66 4.79 -4.76 -11.48
C ALA A 66 4.75 -4.18 -10.06
N GLY A 67 5.92 -4.07 -9.43
CA GLY A 67 6.02 -3.47 -8.10
C GLY A 67 5.79 -1.97 -8.19
N ARG A 68 4.98 -1.45 -7.26
CA ARG A 68 4.55 -0.06 -7.23
C ARG A 68 4.51 0.45 -5.80
N SER A 69 4.90 1.71 -5.62
CA SER A 69 4.82 2.46 -4.36
C SER A 69 4.07 3.76 -4.63
N MET A 70 3.39 4.29 -3.62
CA MET A 70 2.54 5.50 -3.73
C MET A 70 1.44 5.36 -4.80
N GLU A 71 0.87 4.16 -4.91
CA GLU A 71 -0.27 3.88 -5.77
C GLU A 71 -1.60 4.33 -5.16
N ASN A 72 -2.61 4.42 -6.01
CA ASN A 72 -3.99 4.69 -5.61
C ASN A 72 -4.82 3.41 -5.73
N LEU A 73 -5.50 3.05 -4.65
CA LEU A 73 -6.40 1.90 -4.56
C LEU A 73 -7.84 2.40 -4.40
N ILE A 74 -8.73 1.94 -5.28
CA ILE A 74 -10.15 2.29 -5.26
C ILE A 74 -10.99 1.02 -5.23
N LEU A 75 -11.82 0.86 -4.19
CA LEU A 75 -12.80 -0.21 -4.13
C LEU A 75 -13.99 0.11 -5.05
N LEU A 76 -14.23 -0.75 -6.03
CA LEU A 76 -15.30 -0.61 -7.00
C LEU A 76 -16.61 -1.24 -6.48
N PRO A 77 -17.78 -0.84 -7.04
CA PRO A 77 -19.08 -1.36 -6.60
C PRO A 77 -19.29 -2.87 -6.80
N ASP A 78 -18.53 -3.49 -7.70
CA ASP A 78 -18.52 -4.93 -7.94
C ASP A 78 -17.66 -5.72 -6.93
N GLY A 79 -17.02 -5.02 -5.99
CA GLY A 79 -16.15 -5.60 -4.97
C GLY A 79 -14.70 -5.81 -5.44
N THR A 80 -14.37 -5.46 -6.69
CA THR A 80 -12.99 -5.48 -7.17
C THR A 80 -12.23 -4.24 -6.73
N ILE A 81 -10.90 -4.31 -6.73
CA ILE A 81 -10.04 -3.19 -6.37
C ILE A 81 -9.30 -2.73 -7.60
N TRP A 82 -9.47 -1.46 -7.95
CA TRP A 82 -8.73 -0.83 -9.01
C TRP A 82 -7.50 -0.13 -8.44
N MET A 83 -6.33 -0.65 -8.82
CA MET A 83 -5.03 -0.06 -8.51
C MET A 83 -4.50 0.71 -9.72
N ARG A 84 -4.14 1.99 -9.54
CA ARG A 84 -3.52 2.81 -10.58
C ARG A 84 -2.42 3.70 -10.00
N ASN A 85 -1.61 4.28 -10.88
CA ASN A 85 -0.49 5.17 -10.57
C ASN A 85 0.65 4.42 -9.87
N GLY A 86 1.42 5.12 -9.06
CA GLY A 86 2.61 4.59 -8.42
C GLY A 86 3.81 4.42 -9.36
N ALA A 87 4.97 4.25 -8.76
CA ALA A 87 6.26 4.09 -9.43
C ALA A 87 7.00 2.85 -8.92
N ALA A 88 7.87 2.28 -9.75
CA ALA A 88 8.69 1.13 -9.37
C ALA A 88 9.73 1.48 -8.29
N THR A 89 10.13 2.75 -8.22
CA THR A 89 11.02 3.30 -7.21
C THR A 89 10.50 4.66 -6.77
N GLY A 90 10.53 4.93 -5.46
CA GLY A 90 10.11 6.21 -4.89
C GLY A 90 11.28 7.19 -4.81
N THR A 91 11.03 8.46 -5.15
CA THR A 91 11.92 9.58 -4.84
C THR A 91 11.23 10.46 -3.81
N ALA A 92 11.55 10.29 -2.53
CA ALA A 92 10.98 11.16 -1.50
C ALA A 92 11.78 12.48 -1.44
N GLY A 93 11.14 13.57 -1.87
CA GLY A 93 11.69 14.93 -1.81
C GLY A 93 12.70 15.26 -2.92
N CYS A 94 12.77 16.55 -3.27
CA CYS A 94 13.82 17.09 -4.13
C CYS A 94 15.04 17.47 -3.28
N GLY A 95 16.23 17.09 -3.70
CA GLY A 95 17.48 17.38 -3.00
C GLY A 95 18.63 17.68 -3.95
N ASN A 96 19.79 18.03 -3.39
CA ASN A 96 20.97 18.36 -4.18
C ASN A 96 21.80 17.12 -4.59
N THR A 97 21.29 15.91 -4.38
CA THR A 97 21.98 14.67 -4.76
C THR A 97 21.54 14.23 -6.16
N THR A 98 22.40 13.48 -6.86
CA THR A 98 22.15 13.06 -8.25
C THR A 98 20.91 12.16 -8.43
N TYR A 99 20.42 11.56 -7.34
CA TYR A 99 19.26 10.67 -7.32
C TYR A 99 17.98 11.32 -6.77
N THR A 100 18.03 12.61 -6.39
CA THR A 100 16.85 13.43 -6.04
C THR A 100 16.87 14.80 -6.73
N ALA A 101 17.64 14.92 -7.83
CA ALA A 101 17.66 16.12 -8.66
C ALA A 101 16.35 16.22 -9.47
N GLY A 102 15.60 17.30 -9.27
CA GLY A 102 14.40 17.65 -10.03
C GLY A 102 14.70 18.49 -11.26
#